data_AF-A0A7V2HCM2-F1
#
_entry.id   AF-A0A7V2HCM2-F1
#
_cell.length_a   1.000
_cell.length_b   1.000
_cell.length_c   1.000
_cell.angle_alpha   90.00
_cell.angle_beta   90.00
_cell.angle_gamma   90.00
#
_symmetry.space_group_name_H-M   'P 1'
#
loop_
_entity.id
_entity.type
_entity.pdbx_description
1 polymer ?
#
loop_
_entity_poly.entity_id
_entity_poly.type
_entity_poly.pdbx_seq_one_letter_code
_entity_poly.pdbx_strand_id
1 'polypeptide(L)'
;MQLKPIGYVRSPIADRKQMPPLGVPAEVEVLPEYAEGLLHIDKHSHLWILTWLHTATREPLQVNPRGAENAVHGVFALRSPTRPNPIGLTAVGVRWREGTRIGVSLLDFVDGTPVIDIKPYLATRDMIYGATSAQIGRPADREAIRASLLMQAEFFGLDIAAPAVEQAAAIVAHFRAEVLGFHDAPGIRVTAPEGRGDLADAFMAMVRVRPGNGSLRFHALPAVWMECAAGRAEYPV
;
A
#
# COMPACT_ATOMS: atom_id res chain seq x y z
N MET A 1 -6.43 -3.43 30.48
CA MET A 1 -5.14 -3.66 29.78
C MET A 1 -4.38 -2.35 29.74
N GLN A 2 -3.11 -2.35 30.13
CA GLN A 2 -2.22 -1.18 30.04
C GLN A 2 -1.10 -1.52 29.05
N LEU A 3 -0.97 -0.72 27.99
CA LEU A 3 0.12 -0.87 27.02
C LEU A 3 1.31 -0.02 27.46
N LYS A 4 2.52 -0.54 27.25
CA LYS A 4 3.77 0.16 27.49
C LYS A 4 4.41 0.48 26.14
N PRO A 5 4.72 1.76 25.84
CA PRO A 5 5.52 2.08 24.67
C PRO A 5 6.88 1.40 24.76
N ILE A 6 7.33 0.82 23.64
CA ILE A 6 8.68 0.24 23.51
C ILE A 6 9.64 1.20 22.80
N GLY A 7 9.13 2.31 22.30
CA GLY A 7 9.86 3.24 21.44
C GLY A 7 8.96 4.34 20.92
N TYR A 8 9.52 5.16 20.04
CA TYR A 8 8.85 6.28 19.41
C TYR A 8 9.22 6.38 17.94
N VAL A 9 8.27 6.85 17.13
CA VAL A 9 8.52 7.25 15.76
C VAL A 9 9.30 8.56 15.75
N ARG A 10 10.37 8.63 14.97
CA ARG A 10 11.04 9.87 14.57
C ARG A 10 10.74 10.17 13.12
N SER A 11 9.95 11.21 12.88
CA SER A 11 9.44 11.54 11.55
C SER A 11 9.70 13.01 11.24
N PRO A 12 9.99 13.37 9.97
CA PRO A 12 10.06 14.78 9.58
C PRO A 12 8.69 15.48 9.62
N ILE A 13 7.59 14.74 9.78
CA ILE A 13 6.23 15.27 9.79
C ILE A 13 5.66 15.24 11.22
N ALA A 14 5.44 16.40 11.81
CA ALA A 14 4.80 16.54 13.13
C ALA A 14 3.27 16.73 13.05
N ASP A 15 2.76 17.36 11.98
CA ASP A 15 1.32 17.56 11.78
C ASP A 15 0.73 16.47 10.87
N ARG A 16 -0.25 15.73 11.39
CA ARG A 16 -0.98 14.69 10.66
C ARG A 16 -1.65 15.21 9.38
N LYS A 17 -2.01 16.49 9.31
CA LYS A 17 -2.59 17.09 8.09
C LYS A 17 -1.57 17.19 6.95
N GLN A 18 -0.28 17.20 7.26
CA GLN A 18 0.81 17.26 6.29
C GLN A 18 1.34 15.88 5.88
N MET A 19 0.91 14.82 6.57
CA MET A 19 1.34 13.45 6.24
C MET A 19 0.77 13.04 4.86
N PRO A 20 1.62 12.70 3.88
CA PRO A 20 1.16 12.19 2.60
C PRO A 20 0.44 10.83 2.79
N PRO A 21 -0.46 10.43 1.87
CA PRO A 21 -1.25 9.20 2.00
C PRO A 21 -0.43 7.92 2.19
N LEU A 22 0.82 7.95 1.72
CA LEU A 22 1.73 6.82 1.69
C LEU A 22 2.77 6.84 2.82
N GLY A 23 2.80 7.89 3.63
CA GLY A 23 3.85 8.09 4.62
C GLY A 23 5.15 8.62 4.03
N VAL A 24 6.17 8.70 4.88
CA VAL A 24 7.49 9.27 4.55
C VAL A 24 8.60 8.38 5.12
N PRO A 25 9.85 8.49 4.62
CA PRO A 25 11.01 8.02 5.34
C PRO A 25 11.05 8.53 6.77
N ALA A 26 11.23 7.61 7.70
CA ALA A 26 11.19 7.88 9.13
C ALA A 26 12.09 6.88 9.85
N GLU A 27 12.12 6.97 11.16
CA GLU A 27 12.81 6.02 12.01
C GLU A 27 11.93 5.52 13.14
N VAL A 28 12.23 4.31 13.58
CA VAL A 28 11.69 3.75 14.82
C VAL A 28 12.84 3.72 15.83
N GLU A 29 12.73 4.54 16.86
CA GLU A 29 13.67 4.59 17.98
C GLU A 29 13.13 3.69 19.10
N VAL A 30 13.81 2.57 19.37
CA VAL A 30 13.48 1.68 20.48
C VAL A 30 14.17 2.17 21.75
N LEU A 31 13.46 2.13 22.87
CA LEU A 31 14.02 2.55 24.15
C LEU A 31 15.12 1.58 24.62
N PRO A 32 16.17 2.06 25.31
CA PRO A 32 17.31 1.24 25.71
C PRO A 32 16.94 -0.02 26.48
N GLU A 33 15.93 0.02 27.36
CA GLU A 33 15.49 -1.14 28.14
C GLU A 33 14.88 -2.28 27.30
N TYR A 34 14.50 -2.01 26.04
CA TYR A 34 13.99 -3.01 25.10
C TYR A 34 14.98 -3.34 23.98
N ALA A 35 16.21 -2.81 24.04
CA ALA A 35 17.21 -2.95 22.98
C ALA A 35 17.56 -4.42 22.67
N GLU A 36 17.58 -5.30 23.67
CA GLU A 36 17.84 -6.73 23.48
C GLU A 36 16.80 -7.41 22.56
N GLY A 37 15.58 -6.89 22.51
CA GLY A 37 14.52 -7.36 21.61
C GLY A 37 14.82 -7.16 20.12
N LEU A 38 15.83 -6.36 19.79
CA LEU A 38 16.27 -6.12 18.41
C LEU A 38 17.29 -7.14 17.89
N LEU A 39 17.69 -8.12 18.71
CA LEU A 39 18.65 -9.15 18.29
C LEU A 39 18.16 -9.85 17.00
N HIS A 40 19.00 -9.84 15.96
CA HIS A 40 18.74 -10.42 14.64
C HIS A 40 17.59 -9.78 13.82
N ILE A 41 17.10 -8.60 14.21
CA ILE A 41 16.07 -7.90 13.42
C ILE A 41 16.54 -7.57 11.99
N ASP A 42 17.85 -7.42 11.81
CA ASP A 42 18.55 -7.20 10.54
C ASP A 42 18.41 -8.35 9.53
N LYS A 43 17.98 -9.54 9.97
CA LYS A 43 17.66 -10.66 9.08
C LYS A 43 16.37 -10.44 8.27
N HIS A 44 15.61 -9.39 8.57
CA HIS A 44 14.33 -9.10 7.95
C HIS A 44 14.40 -7.81 7.15
N SER A 45 14.05 -7.88 5.86
CA SER A 45 13.98 -6.69 5.00
C SER A 45 12.76 -5.82 5.30
N HIS A 46 11.72 -6.39 5.93
CA HIS A 46 10.47 -5.70 6.22
C HIS A 46 9.97 -6.02 7.62
N LEU A 47 9.32 -5.04 8.24
CA LEU A 47 8.77 -5.12 9.58
C LEU A 47 7.32 -4.60 9.59
N TRP A 48 6.49 -5.20 10.44
CA TRP A 48 5.28 -4.58 10.95
C TRP A 48 5.63 -3.65 12.11
N ILE A 49 5.20 -2.40 12.02
CA ILE A 49 5.28 -1.43 13.10
C ILE A 49 3.86 -1.19 13.63
N LEU A 50 3.66 -1.50 14.91
CA LEU A 50 2.41 -1.21 15.61
C LEU A 50 2.60 0.00 16.51
N THR A 51 1.70 0.96 16.41
CA THR A 51 1.78 2.21 17.15
C THR A 51 0.51 2.52 17.92
N TRP A 52 0.60 3.43 18.88
CA TRP A 52 -0.56 4.05 19.50
C TRP A 52 -0.75 5.45 18.93
N LEU A 53 -1.82 5.66 18.17
CA LEU A 53 -2.16 6.94 17.54
C LEU A 53 -2.70 7.91 18.60
N HIS A 54 -1.79 8.43 19.41
CA HIS A 54 -2.04 9.23 20.61
C HIS A 54 -2.84 10.52 20.36
N THR A 55 -2.90 11.01 19.12
CA THR A 55 -3.69 12.19 18.71
C THR A 55 -5.07 11.85 18.13
N ALA A 56 -5.41 10.56 18.03
CA ALA A 56 -6.67 10.13 17.44
C ALA A 56 -7.85 10.24 18.43
N THR A 57 -9.03 10.57 17.89
CA THR A 57 -10.29 10.46 18.63
C THR A 57 -10.69 8.98 18.76
N ARG A 58 -11.37 8.62 19.85
CA ARG A 58 -11.69 7.20 20.14
C ARG A 58 -13.18 6.88 20.09
N GLU A 59 -14.02 7.89 20.01
CA GLU A 59 -15.46 7.77 20.26
C GLU A 59 -16.30 7.36 19.04
N PRO A 60 -16.27 8.06 17.88
CA PRO A 60 -17.22 7.74 16.84
C PRO A 60 -16.84 6.40 16.19
N LEU A 61 -17.82 5.49 16.13
CA LEU A 61 -17.69 4.21 15.46
C LEU A 61 -18.00 4.29 13.96
N GLN A 62 -18.44 5.44 13.49
CA GLN A 62 -18.74 5.75 12.11
C GLN A 62 -18.09 7.07 11.72
N VAL A 63 -17.46 7.11 10.55
CA VAL A 63 -16.81 8.32 10.03
C VAL A 63 -17.07 8.45 8.53
N ASN A 64 -16.97 9.67 8.02
CA ASN A 64 -16.90 9.91 6.58
C ASN A 64 -15.43 9.82 6.14
N PRO A 65 -15.02 8.82 5.34
CA PRO A 65 -13.64 8.71 4.88
C PRO A 65 -13.26 9.86 3.96
N ARG A 66 -11.98 10.23 3.96
CA ARG A 66 -11.46 11.27 3.07
C ARG A 66 -11.67 10.88 1.62
N GLY A 67 -12.11 11.83 0.79
CA GLY A 67 -12.31 11.61 -0.65
C GLY A 67 -13.57 10.83 -1.01
N ALA A 68 -14.47 10.56 -0.06
CA ALA A 68 -15.78 9.98 -0.32
C ALA A 68 -16.90 10.98 0.00
N GLU A 69 -17.78 11.21 -0.98
CA GLU A 69 -18.97 12.03 -0.77
C GLU A 69 -20.08 11.18 -0.16
N ASN A 70 -20.60 11.60 0.99
CA ASN A 70 -21.75 10.98 1.69
C ASN A 70 -21.63 9.47 1.95
N ALA A 71 -20.41 8.96 2.12
CA ALA A 71 -20.17 7.53 2.29
C ALA A 71 -19.80 7.21 3.75
N VAL A 72 -20.77 7.27 4.67
CA VAL A 72 -20.53 6.89 6.07
C VAL A 72 -20.13 5.42 6.15
N HIS A 73 -18.98 5.15 6.79
CA HIS A 73 -18.50 3.79 7.03
C HIS A 73 -18.22 3.57 8.51
N GLY A 74 -18.41 2.34 8.97
CA GLY A 74 -17.93 1.91 10.27
C GLY A 74 -16.39 1.99 10.33
N VAL A 75 -15.82 2.39 11.46
CA VAL A 75 -14.35 2.54 11.63
C VAL A 75 -13.58 1.24 11.44
N PHE A 76 -14.24 0.09 11.57
CA PHE A 76 -13.66 -1.24 11.32
C PHE A 76 -13.69 -1.66 9.85
N ALA A 77 -14.49 -1.00 9.01
CA ALA A 77 -14.45 -1.14 7.55
C ALA A 77 -13.40 -0.20 6.91
N LEU A 78 -12.70 0.59 7.73
CA LEU A 78 -11.72 1.58 7.31
C LEU A 78 -10.38 1.37 8.05
N ARG A 79 -9.34 2.03 7.54
CA ARG A 79 -8.08 2.24 8.26
C ARG A 79 -8.06 3.60 8.98
N SER A 80 -9.23 4.08 9.41
CA SER A 80 -9.35 5.35 10.12
C SER A 80 -8.52 5.34 11.41
N PRO A 81 -7.77 6.41 11.72
CA PRO A 81 -7.10 6.54 13.02
C PRO A 81 -8.11 6.62 14.17
N THR A 82 -9.34 7.07 13.88
CA THR A 82 -10.42 7.13 14.85
C THR A 82 -11.03 5.76 15.07
N ARG A 83 -10.87 5.21 16.28
CA ARG A 83 -11.32 3.86 16.67
C ARG A 83 -11.15 3.65 18.19
N PRO A 84 -11.86 2.69 18.82
CA PRO A 84 -11.81 2.48 20.27
C PRO A 84 -10.41 2.25 20.83
N ASN A 85 -9.60 1.46 20.11
CA ASN A 85 -8.18 1.25 20.35
C ASN A 85 -7.43 1.79 19.13
N PRO A 86 -6.87 3.02 19.19
CA PRO A 86 -6.20 3.69 18.08
C PRO A 86 -4.84 3.07 17.80
N ILE A 87 -4.83 1.80 17.40
CA ILE A 87 -3.64 1.07 17.03
C ILE A 87 -3.37 1.31 15.55
N GLY A 88 -2.24 1.92 15.25
CA GLY A 88 -1.68 2.01 13.91
C GLY A 88 -0.96 0.71 13.55
N LEU A 89 -0.96 0.36 12.27
CA LEU A 89 -0.29 -0.83 11.74
C LEU A 89 0.21 -0.50 10.35
N THR A 90 1.53 -0.54 10.14
CA THR A 90 2.15 -0.27 8.85
C THR A 90 3.30 -1.25 8.62
N ALA A 91 3.32 -1.86 7.42
CA ALA A 91 4.46 -2.65 6.96
C ALA A 91 5.47 -1.68 6.33
N VAL A 92 6.72 -1.80 6.73
CA VAL A 92 7.80 -0.94 6.25
C VAL A 92 9.01 -1.75 5.82
N GLY A 93 9.73 -1.24 4.83
CA GLY A 93 11.06 -1.75 4.47
C GLY A 93 12.11 -1.18 5.40
N VAL A 94 13.05 -2.01 5.85
CA VAL A 94 14.22 -1.61 6.63
C VAL A 94 15.29 -1.06 5.68
N ARG A 95 15.80 0.13 5.98
CA ARG A 95 16.86 0.79 5.20
C ARG A 95 18.22 0.68 5.86
N TRP A 96 18.25 0.88 7.17
CA TRP A 96 19.45 0.79 7.98
C TRP A 96 19.07 0.55 9.44
N ARG A 97 20.05 0.12 10.24
CA ARG A 97 19.94 0.03 11.70
C ARG A 97 21.22 0.53 12.34
N GLU A 98 21.09 1.37 13.36
CA GLU A 98 22.18 1.86 14.19
C GLU A 98 21.75 1.81 15.66
N GLY A 99 22.36 0.93 16.45
CA GLY A 99 21.98 0.72 17.85
C GLY A 99 20.51 0.33 18.00
N THR A 100 19.71 1.22 18.60
CA THR A 100 18.27 1.07 18.81
C THR A 100 17.41 1.80 17.78
N ARG A 101 18.02 2.49 16.81
CA ARG A 101 17.32 3.21 15.73
C ARG A 101 17.27 2.36 14.48
N ILE A 102 16.08 2.29 13.89
CA ILE A 102 15.82 1.58 12.63
C ILE A 102 15.30 2.60 11.64
N GLY A 103 16.05 2.87 10.57
CA GLY A 103 15.59 3.67 9.45
C GLY A 103 14.66 2.85 8.57
N VAL A 104 13.49 3.40 8.26
CA VAL A 104 12.42 2.68 7.53
C VAL A 104 11.94 3.45 6.30
N SER A 105 11.30 2.74 5.36
CA SER A 105 10.94 3.27 4.04
C SER A 105 9.83 4.31 4.04
N LEU A 106 8.59 3.90 4.22
CA LEU A 106 7.41 4.76 4.19
C LEU A 106 6.56 4.47 5.42
N LEU A 107 6.62 5.37 6.40
CA LEU A 107 5.86 5.29 7.65
C LEU A 107 4.90 6.48 7.71
N ASP A 108 3.63 6.21 7.94
CA ASP A 108 2.52 7.17 7.92
C ASP A 108 2.15 7.68 9.33
N PHE A 109 3.12 7.68 10.24
CA PHE A 109 2.97 8.15 11.62
C PHE A 109 3.74 9.44 11.86
N VAL A 110 3.13 10.36 12.62
CA VAL A 110 3.76 11.65 12.97
C VAL A 110 4.86 11.47 13.99
N ASP A 111 5.74 12.47 14.08
CA ASP A 111 6.83 12.50 15.07
C ASP A 111 6.31 12.30 16.50
N GLY A 112 7.07 11.55 17.30
CA GLY A 112 6.71 11.25 18.69
C GLY A 112 5.59 10.23 18.87
N THR A 113 5.08 9.62 17.79
CA THR A 113 4.06 8.56 17.92
C THR A 113 4.62 7.36 18.69
N PRO A 114 3.98 6.93 19.80
CA PRO A 114 4.44 5.77 20.56
C PRO A 114 4.39 4.47 19.75
N VAL A 115 5.48 3.72 19.75
CA VAL A 115 5.57 2.37 19.19
C VAL A 115 5.22 1.38 20.29
N ILE A 116 4.32 0.45 19.98
CA ILE A 116 3.84 -0.56 20.92
C ILE A 116 4.44 -1.94 20.64
N ASP A 117 4.70 -2.26 19.38
CA ASP A 117 5.21 -3.57 18.97
C ASP A 117 5.92 -3.49 17.61
N ILE A 118 6.88 -4.38 17.41
CA ILE A 118 7.62 -4.54 16.15
C ILE A 118 7.66 -6.03 15.83
N LYS A 119 7.28 -6.42 14.62
CA LYS A 119 7.32 -7.82 14.17
C LYS A 119 7.96 -7.95 12.80
N PRO A 120 8.63 -9.06 12.48
CA PRO A 120 9.02 -9.32 11.10
C PRO A 120 7.78 -9.44 10.21
N TYR A 121 7.83 -8.84 9.02
CA TYR A 121 6.86 -9.13 7.96
C TYR A 121 7.28 -10.43 7.28
N LEU A 122 6.41 -11.44 7.30
CA LEU A 122 6.70 -12.75 6.75
C LEU A 122 5.81 -12.99 5.54
N ALA A 123 6.36 -12.94 4.32
CA ALA A 123 5.57 -13.16 3.09
C ALA A 123 4.81 -14.50 3.11
N THR A 124 5.37 -15.54 3.74
CA THR A 124 4.71 -16.84 3.90
C THR A 124 3.46 -16.83 4.80
N ARG A 125 3.23 -15.76 5.58
CA ARG A 125 2.13 -15.65 6.55
C ARG A 125 1.26 -14.41 6.33
N ASP A 126 1.87 -13.30 5.96
CA ASP A 126 1.23 -11.98 5.93
C ASP A 126 0.78 -11.58 4.51
N MET A 127 1.38 -12.15 3.46
CA MET A 127 1.04 -11.83 2.08
C MET A 127 -0.19 -12.63 1.63
N ILE A 128 -1.29 -11.93 1.39
CA ILE A 128 -2.51 -12.49 0.80
C ILE A 128 -2.66 -11.93 -0.61
N TYR A 129 -2.05 -12.60 -1.59
CA TYR A 129 -2.05 -12.13 -2.98
C TYR A 129 -3.46 -11.92 -3.57
N GLY A 130 -4.41 -12.77 -3.20
CA GLY A 130 -5.80 -12.72 -3.69
C GLY A 130 -6.73 -11.76 -2.93
N ALA A 131 -6.22 -10.94 -1.99
CA ALA A 131 -7.05 -10.01 -1.23
C ALA A 131 -7.64 -8.93 -2.14
N THR A 132 -8.93 -8.64 -1.95
CA THR A 132 -9.68 -7.62 -2.71
C THR A 132 -10.42 -6.68 -1.77
N SER A 133 -10.56 -5.42 -2.17
CA SER A 133 -11.35 -4.40 -1.47
C SER A 133 -12.17 -3.61 -2.47
N ALA A 134 -13.37 -3.19 -2.10
CA ALA A 134 -14.09 -2.20 -2.89
C ALA A 134 -13.40 -0.83 -2.74
N GLN A 135 -13.39 -0.04 -3.82
CA GLN A 135 -12.87 1.33 -3.78
C GLN A 135 -13.71 2.17 -2.81
N ILE A 136 -13.03 2.86 -1.90
CA ILE A 136 -13.62 3.83 -0.99
C ILE A 136 -13.20 5.22 -1.44
N GLY A 137 -14.18 6.06 -1.76
CA GLY A 137 -13.95 7.38 -2.33
C GLY A 137 -13.54 7.34 -3.79
N ARG A 138 -13.13 8.49 -4.33
CA ARG A 138 -12.69 8.64 -5.72
C ARG A 138 -11.26 9.18 -5.76
N PRO A 139 -10.34 8.61 -6.58
CA PRO A 139 -9.04 9.22 -6.83
C PRO A 139 -9.22 10.66 -7.31
N ALA A 140 -8.31 11.54 -6.89
CA ALA A 140 -8.37 12.96 -7.25
C ALA A 140 -8.17 13.16 -8.76
N ASP A 141 -7.20 12.46 -9.34
CA ASP A 141 -6.84 12.53 -10.75
C ASP A 141 -6.13 11.24 -11.20
N ARG A 142 -5.69 11.22 -12.45
CA ARG A 142 -4.99 10.09 -13.07
C ARG A 142 -3.61 9.87 -12.46
N GLU A 143 -2.96 10.94 -11.98
CA GLU A 143 -1.63 10.84 -11.38
C GLU A 143 -1.69 10.17 -10.00
N ALA A 144 -2.73 10.46 -9.22
CA ALA A 144 -3.01 9.76 -7.96
C ALA A 144 -3.23 8.26 -8.18
N ILE A 145 -3.90 7.87 -9.28
CA ILE A 145 -4.03 6.45 -9.66
C ILE A 145 -2.65 5.87 -9.98
N ARG A 146 -1.89 6.54 -10.86
CA ARG A 146 -0.55 6.10 -11.27
C ARG A 146 0.39 5.92 -10.07
N ALA A 147 0.47 6.90 -9.17
CA ALA A 147 1.30 6.81 -7.97
C ALA A 147 0.92 5.61 -7.08
N SER A 148 -0.38 5.32 -6.95
CA SER A 148 -0.84 4.14 -6.20
C SER A 148 -0.48 2.82 -6.88
N LEU A 149 -0.43 2.78 -8.21
CA LEU A 149 -0.06 1.58 -8.98
C LEU A 149 1.45 1.32 -8.90
N LEU A 150 2.28 2.36 -9.01
CA LEU A 150 3.74 2.24 -8.88
C LEU A 150 4.14 1.72 -7.49
N MET A 151 3.47 2.18 -6.43
CA MET A 151 3.65 1.62 -5.10
C MET A 151 3.31 0.12 -5.04
N GLN A 152 2.22 -0.31 -5.67
CA GLN A 152 1.87 -1.74 -5.70
C GLN A 152 2.92 -2.55 -6.45
N ALA A 153 3.50 -1.99 -7.52
CA ALA A 153 4.63 -2.59 -8.23
C ALA A 153 5.86 -2.75 -7.33
N GLU A 154 6.22 -1.70 -6.58
CA GLU A 154 7.33 -1.72 -5.62
C GLU A 154 7.11 -2.76 -4.52
N PHE A 155 5.89 -2.85 -3.96
CA PHE A 155 5.54 -3.86 -2.95
C PHE A 155 5.56 -5.29 -3.51
N PHE A 156 5.39 -5.45 -4.83
CA PHE A 156 5.57 -6.72 -5.51
C PHE A 156 7.05 -7.02 -5.82
N GLY A 157 7.97 -6.10 -5.52
CA GLY A 157 9.40 -6.24 -5.75
C GLY A 157 9.86 -5.81 -7.14
N LEU A 158 9.04 -5.06 -7.87
CA LEU A 158 9.40 -4.54 -9.19
C LEU A 158 10.15 -3.21 -9.08
N ASP A 159 11.10 -2.98 -9.97
CA ASP A 159 11.77 -1.69 -10.12
C ASP A 159 10.82 -0.68 -10.76
N ILE A 160 10.42 0.34 -10.00
CA ILE A 160 9.51 1.39 -10.48
C ILE A 160 10.13 2.26 -11.57
N ALA A 161 11.46 2.23 -11.76
CA ALA A 161 12.13 2.89 -12.87
C ALA A 161 12.12 2.04 -14.16
N ALA A 162 11.70 0.78 -14.09
CA ALA A 162 11.65 -0.09 -15.26
C ALA A 162 10.60 0.41 -16.28
N PRO A 163 10.95 0.51 -17.58
CA PRO A 163 10.03 1.00 -18.61
C PRO A 163 8.70 0.23 -18.68
N ALA A 164 8.72 -1.08 -18.44
CA ALA A 164 7.53 -1.92 -18.44
C ALA A 164 6.58 -1.61 -17.28
N VAL A 165 7.12 -1.33 -16.10
CA VAL A 165 6.33 -0.94 -14.92
C VAL A 165 5.66 0.39 -15.17
N GLU A 166 6.39 1.36 -15.72
CA GLU A 166 5.85 2.66 -16.09
C GLU A 166 4.76 2.54 -17.16
N GLN A 167 5.02 1.76 -18.21
CA GLN A 167 4.07 1.51 -19.30
C GLN A 167 2.78 0.86 -18.78
N ALA A 168 2.88 -0.17 -17.93
CA ALA A 168 1.73 -0.82 -17.32
C ALA A 168 0.95 0.14 -16.40
N ALA A 169 1.64 0.94 -15.59
CA ALA A 169 0.98 1.94 -14.72
C ALA A 169 0.21 2.97 -15.54
N ALA A 170 0.79 3.47 -16.64
CA ALA A 170 0.14 4.41 -17.54
C ALA A 170 -1.10 3.79 -18.22
N ILE A 171 -1.00 2.54 -18.69
CA ILE A 171 -2.11 1.78 -19.29
C ILE A 171 -3.26 1.63 -18.29
N VAL A 172 -2.98 1.12 -17.08
CA VAL A 172 -4.02 0.91 -16.06
C VAL A 172 -4.62 2.24 -15.59
N ALA A 173 -3.79 3.28 -15.41
CA ALA A 173 -4.26 4.61 -15.01
C ALA A 173 -5.18 5.22 -16.08
N HIS A 174 -4.83 5.09 -17.36
CA HIS A 174 -5.69 5.50 -18.46
C HIS A 174 -7.00 4.70 -18.48
N PHE A 175 -6.93 3.37 -18.37
CA PHE A 175 -8.12 2.52 -18.37
C PHE A 175 -9.09 2.94 -17.26
N ARG A 176 -8.58 3.12 -16.04
CA ARG A 176 -9.39 3.56 -14.90
C ARG A 176 -9.96 4.96 -15.07
N ALA A 177 -9.20 5.91 -15.60
CA ALA A 177 -9.65 7.29 -15.78
C ALA A 177 -10.69 7.42 -16.90
N GLU A 178 -10.37 6.90 -18.09
CA GLU A 178 -11.12 7.18 -19.32
C GLU A 178 -12.21 6.14 -19.61
N VAL A 179 -12.00 4.87 -19.23
CA VAL A 179 -12.97 3.80 -19.49
C VAL A 179 -13.89 3.59 -18.29
N LEU A 180 -13.34 3.62 -17.08
CA LEU A 180 -14.09 3.38 -15.86
C LEU A 180 -14.55 4.66 -15.14
N GLY A 181 -14.18 5.84 -15.63
CA GLY A 181 -14.59 7.10 -15.02
C GLY A 181 -14.10 7.27 -13.58
N PHE A 182 -12.87 6.86 -13.28
CA PHE A 182 -12.23 6.84 -11.95
C PHE A 182 -12.84 5.86 -10.93
N HIS A 183 -13.67 4.93 -11.40
CA HIS A 183 -14.12 3.82 -10.59
C HIS A 183 -13.19 2.62 -10.71
N ASP A 184 -13.21 1.74 -9.72
CA ASP A 184 -12.61 0.43 -9.80
C ASP A 184 -13.65 -0.56 -10.34
N ALA A 185 -13.19 -1.62 -11.01
CA ALA A 185 -14.06 -2.63 -11.59
C ALA A 185 -13.62 -4.03 -11.15
N PRO A 186 -14.51 -4.83 -10.53
CA PRO A 186 -14.19 -6.23 -10.28
C PRO A 186 -14.04 -6.98 -11.61
N GLY A 187 -13.16 -7.98 -11.61
CA GLY A 187 -13.02 -8.88 -12.75
C GLY A 187 -12.31 -8.27 -13.98
N ILE A 188 -11.42 -7.30 -13.76
CA ILE A 188 -10.48 -6.86 -14.80
C ILE A 188 -9.74 -8.08 -15.35
N ARG A 189 -9.68 -8.15 -16.69
CA ARG A 189 -8.85 -9.09 -17.43
C ARG A 189 -7.87 -8.31 -18.30
N VAL A 190 -6.68 -8.86 -18.43
CA VAL A 190 -5.60 -8.33 -19.25
C VAL A 190 -5.17 -9.42 -20.22
N THR A 191 -5.06 -9.09 -21.50
CA THR A 191 -4.38 -9.91 -22.49
C THR A 191 -3.13 -9.15 -22.90
N ALA A 192 -1.95 -9.69 -22.62
CA ALA A 192 -0.66 -9.05 -22.88
C ALA A 192 0.07 -9.72 -24.07
N PRO A 193 1.01 -9.06 -24.74
CA PRO A 193 1.79 -9.68 -25.80
C PRO A 193 2.61 -10.87 -25.27
N GLU A 194 2.70 -11.92 -26.07
CA GLU A 194 3.69 -12.97 -25.88
C GLU A 194 5.11 -12.37 -25.90
N GLY A 195 6.00 -12.90 -25.06
CA GLY A 195 7.37 -12.38 -24.93
C GLY A 195 7.51 -11.12 -24.04
N ARG A 196 6.41 -10.49 -23.62
CA ARG A 196 6.40 -9.36 -22.67
C ARG A 196 6.09 -9.81 -21.24
N GLY A 197 6.93 -10.71 -20.72
CA GLY A 197 6.83 -11.18 -19.33
C GLY A 197 6.99 -10.06 -18.30
N ASP A 198 7.77 -9.03 -18.65
CA ASP A 198 7.92 -7.78 -17.90
C ASP A 198 6.58 -7.04 -17.68
N LEU A 199 5.76 -6.90 -18.72
CA LEU A 199 4.42 -6.33 -18.60
C LEU A 199 3.48 -7.25 -17.84
N ALA A 200 3.59 -8.56 -18.05
CA ALA A 200 2.79 -9.56 -17.34
C ALA A 200 2.96 -9.43 -15.83
N ASP A 201 4.21 -9.38 -15.35
CA ASP A 201 4.55 -9.19 -13.94
C ASP A 201 4.02 -7.84 -13.41
N ALA A 202 4.16 -6.76 -14.19
CA ALA A 202 3.64 -5.45 -13.80
C ALA A 202 2.11 -5.44 -13.64
N PHE A 203 1.36 -6.08 -14.55
CA PHE A 203 -0.09 -6.20 -14.40
C PHE A 203 -0.50 -7.12 -13.25
N MET A 204 0.25 -8.21 -13.03
CA MET A 204 0.07 -9.08 -11.86
C MET A 204 0.22 -8.29 -10.55
N ALA A 205 1.19 -7.37 -10.49
CA ALA A 205 1.41 -6.52 -9.32
C ALA A 205 0.29 -5.49 -9.10
N MET A 206 -0.13 -4.81 -10.17
CA MET A 206 -1.00 -3.64 -10.09
C MET A 206 -2.49 -3.94 -10.08
N VAL A 207 -2.93 -4.96 -10.83
CA VAL A 207 -4.35 -5.30 -10.99
C VAL A 207 -4.66 -6.76 -10.62
N ARG A 208 -3.68 -7.50 -10.08
CA ARG A 208 -3.83 -8.88 -9.54
C ARG A 208 -4.39 -9.89 -10.54
N VAL A 209 -4.23 -9.60 -11.83
CA VAL A 209 -4.56 -10.55 -12.90
C VAL A 209 -3.61 -11.73 -12.83
N ARG A 210 -4.07 -12.93 -13.21
CA ARG A 210 -3.28 -14.17 -13.10
C ARG A 210 -3.56 -15.11 -14.27
N PRO A 211 -2.56 -15.86 -14.75
CA PRO A 211 -2.80 -16.90 -15.74
C PRO A 211 -3.73 -18.00 -15.21
N GLY A 212 -3.53 -18.42 -13.95
CA GLY A 212 -4.23 -19.56 -13.36
C GLY A 212 -5.74 -19.40 -13.20
N ASN A 213 -6.27 -18.18 -13.15
CA ASN A 213 -7.72 -17.93 -13.14
C ASN A 213 -8.23 -17.34 -14.46
N GLY A 214 -7.39 -17.29 -15.50
CA GLY A 214 -7.72 -16.78 -16.83
C GLY A 214 -7.92 -15.27 -16.92
N SER A 215 -7.60 -14.51 -15.87
CA SER A 215 -7.67 -13.04 -15.89
C SER A 215 -6.43 -12.39 -16.52
N LEU A 216 -5.32 -13.11 -16.62
CA LEU A 216 -4.19 -12.75 -17.47
C LEU A 216 -4.09 -13.76 -18.62
N ARG A 217 -4.05 -13.26 -19.84
CA ARG A 217 -3.91 -14.05 -21.07
C ARG A 217 -2.78 -13.49 -21.93
N PHE A 218 -2.38 -14.25 -22.94
CA PHE A 218 -1.31 -13.86 -23.86
C PHE A 218 -1.76 -13.99 -25.32
N HIS A 219 -1.20 -13.17 -26.20
CA HIS A 219 -1.44 -13.21 -27.65
C HIS A 219 -0.23 -12.67 -28.44
N ALA A 220 -0.18 -12.96 -29.75
CA ALA A 220 0.98 -12.65 -30.59
C ALA A 220 1.08 -11.19 -31.09
N LEU A 221 0.12 -10.31 -30.78
CA LEU A 221 0.12 -8.93 -31.30
C LEU A 221 0.86 -7.99 -30.31
N PRO A 222 1.53 -6.92 -30.80
CA PRO A 222 2.22 -5.94 -29.96
C PRO A 222 1.22 -4.94 -29.34
N ALA A 223 0.25 -5.45 -28.60
CA ALA A 223 -0.76 -4.66 -27.93
C ALA A 223 -1.15 -5.29 -26.59
N VAL A 224 -1.59 -4.48 -25.64
CA VAL A 224 -2.26 -4.92 -24.42
C VAL A 224 -3.74 -4.66 -24.55
N TRP A 225 -4.56 -5.66 -24.24
CA TRP A 225 -6.01 -5.51 -24.16
C TRP A 225 -6.46 -5.57 -22.70
N MET A 226 -7.18 -4.55 -22.26
CA MET A 226 -7.82 -4.52 -20.94
C MET A 226 -9.33 -4.56 -21.09
N GLU A 227 -9.99 -5.39 -20.29
CA GLU A 227 -11.44 -5.50 -20.31
C GLU A 227 -12.05 -5.84 -18.94
N CYS A 228 -13.27 -5.38 -18.73
CA CYS A 228 -14.14 -5.78 -17.63
C CYS A 228 -15.60 -5.64 -18.08
N ALA A 229 -16.56 -5.87 -17.18
CA ALA A 229 -17.98 -5.71 -17.50
C ALA A 229 -18.36 -4.28 -17.92
N ALA A 230 -17.61 -3.26 -17.47
CA ALA A 230 -17.90 -1.86 -17.74
C ALA A 230 -17.29 -1.33 -19.05
N GLY A 231 -16.32 -2.03 -19.64
CA GLY A 231 -15.68 -1.58 -20.89
C GLY A 231 -14.42 -2.34 -21.26
N ARG A 232 -13.88 -2.02 -22.43
CA ARG A 232 -12.64 -2.57 -22.97
C ARG A 232 -11.80 -1.49 -23.66
N ALA A 233 -10.49 -1.65 -23.68
CA ALA A 233 -9.56 -0.80 -24.40
C ALA A 233 -8.32 -1.59 -24.88
N GLU A 234 -7.67 -1.06 -25.90
CA GLU A 234 -6.47 -1.60 -26.52
C GLU A 234 -5.35 -0.55 -26.48
N TYR A 235 -4.14 -1.02 -26.17
CA TYR A 235 -2.95 -0.18 -26.00
C TYR A 235 -1.79 -0.77 -26.81
N PRO A 236 -1.30 -0.11 -27.87
CA PRO A 236 -0.09 -0.53 -28.56
C PRO A 236 1.13 -0.49 -27.62
N VAL A 237 2.01 -1.48 -27.68
CA VAL A 237 3.16 -1.61 -26.76
C VAL A 237 4.47 -2.05 -27.40
#